data_AF-A0A6H1N5W3-F1
#
_entry.id   AF-A0A6H1N5W3-F1
#
_cell.length_a   1.000
_cell.length_b   1.000
_cell.length_c   1.000
_cell.angle_alpha   90.00
_cell.angle_beta   90.00
_cell.angle_gamma   90.00
#
_symmetry.space_group_name_H-M   'P 1'
#
loop_
_entity.id
_entity.type
_entity.pdbx_description
1 polymer ?
#
loop_
_entity_poly.entity_id
_entity_poly.type
_entity_poly.pdbx_seq_one_letter_code
_entity_poly.pdbx_strand_id
1 'polypeptide(L)'
;MTYIDPQKRANAEKNGSPHAPEEVIAEWHALAKKVCRELQHAGLPAYVQHPNTLADRQAGACVSVDTIEGPTGGVHVSWNAGESLTEAALEFMQPDRLDLSEPVIEYGTRIVSLMDETIKSVLTLAGFRTRDAVELNDLAPGTYVAGRQSRQWFIEHILTEGVLGLIAAIRSCDPSGDDSGEPAGISAEGKARLTGRGIRIVQDGLHRLADDDRQEFAPVFRRLAGAMHSQDMVYRGFWKADRSLLELPDELCLPAQEPPAVAGTSVPRSQVLAAAYMAVLGSIELADENTVDDDEAVKITEAWTGTLLRRLDQAPDEDRQELIHLFREAAREETDPAHKAFASGFPEAIGLVEEGEGATTT
;
A
#
# COMPACT_ATOMS: atom_id res chain seq x y z
N MET A 1 3.56 29.96 18.98
CA MET A 1 4.05 29.05 20.02
C MET A 1 5.42 28.61 19.57
N THR A 2 6.46 28.76 20.39
CA THR A 2 7.84 28.43 19.99
C THR A 2 8.20 27.07 20.59
N TYR A 3 8.43 26.07 19.74
CA TYR A 3 8.77 24.69 20.11
C TYR A 3 10.22 24.55 20.55
N ILE A 4 11.10 25.42 20.04
CA ILE A 4 12.53 25.42 20.37
C ILE A 4 12.89 26.73 21.03
N ASP A 5 13.64 26.63 22.13
CA ASP A 5 14.23 27.79 22.78
C ASP A 5 15.13 28.58 21.79
N PRO A 6 14.97 29.90 21.64
CA PRO A 6 15.75 30.69 20.68
C PRO A 6 17.27 30.59 20.84
N GLN A 7 17.78 30.43 22.08
CA GLN A 7 19.20 30.23 22.32
C GLN A 7 19.66 28.84 21.87
N LYS A 8 18.83 27.79 22.10
CA LYS A 8 19.11 26.45 21.56
C LYS A 8 19.18 26.47 20.03
N ARG A 9 18.23 27.17 19.37
CA ARG A 9 18.22 27.31 17.92
C ARG A 9 19.47 28.03 17.39
N ALA A 10 19.84 29.16 17.98
CA ALA A 10 21.05 29.90 17.59
C ALA A 10 22.34 29.08 17.80
N ASN A 11 22.40 28.27 18.85
CA ASN A 11 23.54 27.38 19.11
C ASN A 11 23.61 26.25 18.08
N ALA A 12 22.47 25.65 17.71
CA ALA A 12 22.41 24.58 16.73
C ALA A 12 22.81 25.05 15.33
N GLU A 13 22.35 26.25 14.92
CA GLU A 13 22.79 26.92 13.69
C GLU A 13 24.31 27.14 13.66
N LYS A 14 24.88 27.63 14.76
CA LYS A 14 26.33 27.84 14.88
C LYS A 14 27.14 26.54 14.77
N ASN A 15 26.55 25.42 15.17
CA ASN A 15 27.18 24.11 15.15
C ASN A 15 26.94 23.33 13.85
N GLY A 16 26.26 23.92 12.86
CA GLY A 16 25.99 23.28 11.57
C GLY A 16 24.87 22.25 11.61
N SER A 17 24.00 22.30 12.62
CA SER A 17 22.80 21.45 12.73
C SER A 17 21.57 22.34 12.90
N PRO A 18 21.20 23.13 11.86
CA PRO A 18 20.07 24.03 11.96
C PRO A 18 18.79 23.25 12.25
N HIS A 19 17.84 23.90 12.91
CA HIS A 19 16.50 23.36 13.10
C HIS A 19 15.58 23.78 11.96
N ALA A 20 14.61 22.95 11.64
CA ALA A 20 13.61 23.28 10.64
C ALA A 20 12.83 24.56 11.02
N PRO A 21 12.19 25.22 10.03
CA PRO A 21 11.31 26.36 10.29
C PRO A 21 10.20 26.03 11.29
N GLU A 22 9.76 27.02 12.06
CA GLU A 22 8.76 26.84 13.13
C GLU A 22 7.44 26.25 12.63
N GLU A 23 7.04 26.60 11.41
CA GLU A 23 5.85 26.09 10.74
C GLU A 23 5.96 24.58 10.47
N VAL A 24 7.10 24.13 9.93
CA VAL A 24 7.38 22.72 9.68
C VAL A 24 7.40 21.91 10.98
N ILE A 25 8.02 22.46 12.03
CA ILE A 25 8.03 21.82 13.36
C ILE A 25 6.60 21.72 13.93
N ALA A 26 5.76 22.74 13.74
CA ALA A 26 4.37 22.70 14.16
C ALA A 26 3.58 21.60 13.43
N GLU A 27 3.82 21.42 12.14
CA GLU A 27 3.23 20.34 11.34
C GLU A 27 3.66 18.97 11.84
N TRP A 28 4.95 18.78 12.13
CA TRP A 28 5.47 17.53 12.69
C TRP A 28 4.86 17.20 14.06
N HIS A 29 4.71 18.19 14.94
CA HIS A 29 4.00 17.98 16.21
C HIS A 29 2.51 17.63 16.01
N ALA A 30 1.84 18.23 15.02
CA ALA A 30 0.47 17.88 14.68
C ALA A 30 0.38 16.45 14.13
N LEU A 31 1.36 16.03 13.31
CA LEU A 31 1.48 14.66 12.80
C LEU A 31 1.75 13.66 13.94
N ALA A 32 2.68 13.95 14.85
CA ALA A 32 2.97 13.12 16.02
C ALA A 32 1.71 12.86 16.87
N LYS A 33 0.88 13.89 17.10
CA LYS A 33 -0.41 13.75 17.80
C LYS A 33 -1.43 12.90 17.03
N LYS A 34 -1.39 12.87 15.69
CA LYS A 34 -2.25 12.00 14.88
C LYS A 34 -1.75 10.55 14.98
N VAL A 35 -0.47 10.32 14.73
CA VAL A 35 0.20 9.01 14.85
C VAL A 35 -0.08 8.37 16.21
N CYS A 36 0.12 9.13 17.31
CA CYS A 36 -0.15 8.65 18.66
C CYS A 36 -1.61 8.22 18.86
N ARG A 37 -2.58 8.97 18.31
CA ARG A 37 -4.01 8.63 18.41
C ARG A 37 -4.35 7.37 17.63
N GLU A 38 -3.81 7.20 16.42
CA GLU A 38 -4.08 6.00 15.62
C GLU A 38 -3.50 4.74 16.26
N LEU A 39 -2.29 4.83 16.84
CA LEU A 39 -1.72 3.72 17.62
C LEU A 39 -2.61 3.37 18.84
N GLN A 40 -3.13 4.37 19.55
CA GLN A 40 -4.07 4.16 20.65
C GLN A 40 -5.39 3.54 20.18
N HIS A 41 -5.93 3.95 19.04
CA HIS A 41 -7.14 3.35 18.46
C HIS A 41 -6.93 1.89 18.06
N ALA A 42 -5.73 1.53 17.60
CA ALA A 42 -5.34 0.15 17.34
C ALA A 42 -5.10 -0.68 18.61
N GLY A 43 -5.28 -0.10 19.80
CA GLY A 43 -5.10 -0.77 21.09
C GLY A 43 -3.66 -0.82 21.58
N LEU A 44 -2.73 -0.11 20.93
CA LEU A 44 -1.34 -0.02 21.38
C LEU A 44 -1.19 1.12 22.41
N PRO A 45 -0.50 0.89 23.54
CA PRO A 45 -0.13 1.98 24.44
C PRO A 45 0.84 2.90 23.68
N ALA A 46 0.47 4.17 23.52
CA ALA A 46 1.30 5.14 22.81
C ALA A 46 1.24 6.51 23.50
N TYR A 47 2.32 7.28 23.38
CA TYR A 47 2.44 8.64 23.92
C TYR A 47 3.35 9.50 23.04
N VAL A 48 3.18 10.82 23.14
CA VAL A 48 4.06 11.79 22.46
C VAL A 48 5.16 12.22 23.43
N GLN A 49 6.42 12.03 23.06
CA GLN A 49 7.57 12.45 23.85
C GLN A 49 7.64 13.98 23.92
N HIS A 50 7.67 14.52 25.13
CA HIS A 50 7.88 15.96 25.32
C HIS A 50 9.37 16.26 25.51
N PRO A 51 9.90 17.37 24.94
CA PRO A 51 11.34 17.69 24.96
C PRO A 51 11.99 17.84 26.34
N ASN A 52 11.17 17.99 27.39
CA ASN A 52 11.63 18.25 28.76
C ASN A 52 11.23 17.15 29.77
N THR A 53 10.64 16.06 29.30
CA THR A 53 10.41 14.86 30.12
C THR A 53 11.62 13.95 29.95
N LEU A 54 12.37 13.75 31.03
CA LEU A 54 13.33 12.65 31.13
C LEU A 54 12.62 11.38 30.67
N ALA A 55 13.22 10.67 29.69
CA ALA A 55 12.68 9.48 29.02
C ALA A 55 11.58 8.82 29.87
N ASP A 56 10.33 9.16 29.57
CA ASP A 56 9.21 8.74 30.42
C ASP A 56 9.30 7.21 30.53
N ARG A 57 9.33 6.71 31.76
CA ARG A 57 9.37 5.27 32.10
C ARG A 57 8.11 4.52 31.62
N GLN A 58 7.33 5.15 30.76
CA GLN A 58 6.10 4.65 30.21
C GLN A 58 6.41 3.65 29.10
N ALA A 59 5.99 2.41 29.33
CA ALA A 59 5.98 1.36 28.32
C ALA A 59 5.01 1.74 27.18
N GLY A 60 5.44 1.56 25.94
CA GLY A 60 4.59 1.80 24.77
C GLY A 60 5.32 2.39 23.57
N ALA A 61 4.56 2.64 22.51
CA ALA A 61 5.03 3.34 21.32
C ALA A 61 5.28 4.82 21.66
N CYS A 62 6.56 5.20 21.69
CA CYS A 62 7.03 6.55 21.93
C CYS A 62 7.07 7.30 20.60
N VAL A 63 6.23 8.31 20.44
CA VAL A 63 6.20 9.18 19.25
C VAL A 63 7.00 10.44 19.54
N SER A 64 8.15 10.60 18.89
CA SER A 64 9.05 11.74 19.07
C SER A 64 9.11 12.61 17.82
N VAL A 65 9.49 13.88 18.00
CA VAL A 65 9.71 14.82 16.89
C VAL A 65 11.18 15.23 16.91
N ASP A 66 11.92 14.83 15.88
CA ASP A 66 13.24 15.38 15.63
C ASP A 66 13.07 16.69 14.85
N THR A 67 13.59 17.77 15.41
CA THR A 67 13.43 19.12 14.87
C THR A 67 14.61 19.58 14.02
N ILE A 68 15.62 18.73 13.83
CA ILE A 68 16.76 19.01 12.96
C ILE A 68 16.27 19.22 11.52
N GLU A 69 16.81 20.22 10.85
CA GLU A 69 16.55 20.45 9.43
C GLU A 69 17.30 19.41 8.59
N GLY A 70 16.59 18.74 7.68
CA GLY A 70 17.16 17.75 6.77
C GLY A 70 16.39 16.43 6.77
N PRO A 71 16.96 15.38 6.12
CA PRO A 71 16.27 14.10 5.92
C PRO A 71 16.04 13.32 7.21
N THR A 72 16.76 13.65 8.29
CA THR A 72 16.63 13.02 9.61
C THR A 72 15.55 13.68 10.47
N GLY A 73 15.13 14.90 10.12
CA GLY A 73 14.05 15.62 10.79
C GLY A 73 12.67 15.03 10.49
N GLY A 74 11.78 15.07 11.47
CA GLY A 74 10.41 14.59 11.32
C GLY A 74 9.88 13.85 12.54
N VAL A 75 8.87 13.00 12.29
CA VAL A 75 8.22 12.22 13.34
C VAL A 75 8.80 10.82 13.35
N HIS A 76 9.24 10.36 14.52
CA HIS A 76 9.78 9.02 14.73
C HIS A 76 8.92 8.28 15.75
N VAL A 77 8.80 6.97 15.59
CA VAL A 77 8.07 6.11 16.52
C VAL A 77 8.96 4.93 16.87
N SER A 78 9.22 4.73 18.15
CA SER A 78 9.96 3.57 18.64
C SER A 78 9.22 2.90 19.77
N TRP A 79 9.44 1.60 19.95
CA TRP A 79 8.92 0.90 21.11
C TRP A 79 9.80 1.14 22.35
N ASN A 80 9.21 1.71 23.41
CA ASN A 80 9.84 1.77 24.72
C ASN A 80 9.41 0.56 25.56
N ALA A 81 10.37 -0.34 25.86
CA ALA A 81 10.15 -1.43 26.78
C ALA A 81 9.88 -0.89 28.19
N GLY A 82 9.00 -1.57 28.95
CA GLY A 82 8.72 -1.18 30.32
C GLY A 82 9.98 -1.18 31.19
N GLU A 83 9.97 -0.31 32.21
CA GLU A 83 11.10 -0.06 33.12
C GLU A 83 11.78 -1.36 33.60
N SER A 84 11.01 -2.37 34.00
CA SER A 84 11.56 -3.63 34.49
C SER A 84 12.43 -4.37 33.48
N LEU A 85 12.07 -4.36 32.19
CA LEU A 85 12.86 -5.02 31.15
C LEU A 85 14.10 -4.18 30.80
N THR A 86 13.93 -2.85 30.75
CA THR A 86 15.01 -1.91 30.48
C THR A 86 16.06 -1.93 31.58
N GLU A 87 15.66 -1.91 32.86
CA GLU A 87 16.57 -2.01 34.00
C GLU A 87 17.30 -3.36 34.02
N ALA A 88 16.57 -4.46 33.81
CA ALA A 88 17.17 -5.79 33.76
C ALA A 88 18.23 -5.88 32.64
N ALA A 89 17.95 -5.35 31.45
CA ALA A 89 18.94 -5.32 30.36
C ALA A 89 20.15 -4.42 30.70
N LEU A 90 19.93 -3.27 31.33
CA LEU A 90 20.99 -2.33 31.71
C LEU A 90 21.93 -2.89 32.79
N GLU A 91 21.46 -3.73 33.70
CA GLU A 91 22.31 -4.39 34.71
C GLU A 91 23.43 -5.23 34.08
N PHE A 92 23.17 -5.86 32.93
CA PHE A 92 24.14 -6.66 32.17
C PHE A 92 24.97 -5.84 31.17
N MET A 93 24.69 -4.54 31.03
CA MET A 93 25.48 -3.61 30.22
C MET A 93 26.48 -2.79 31.04
N GLN A 94 26.58 -3.02 32.35
CA GLN A 94 27.56 -2.34 33.21
C GLN A 94 28.99 -2.78 32.85
N PRO A 95 30.01 -1.90 32.92
CA PRO A 95 31.38 -2.22 32.52
C PRO A 95 31.97 -3.47 33.18
N ASP A 96 31.57 -3.75 34.43
CA ASP A 96 32.07 -4.88 35.22
C ASP A 96 31.31 -6.20 34.93
N ARG A 97 30.24 -6.14 34.14
CA ARG A 97 29.31 -7.24 33.85
C ARG A 97 28.87 -7.31 32.38
N LEU A 98 29.59 -6.64 31.48
CA LEU A 98 29.21 -6.54 30.07
C LEU A 98 29.20 -7.92 29.41
N ASP A 99 28.02 -8.51 29.31
CA ASP A 99 27.77 -9.73 28.54
C ASP A 99 26.57 -9.51 27.62
N LEU A 100 26.89 -9.17 26.36
CA LEU A 100 25.90 -8.92 25.32
C LEU A 100 25.15 -10.19 24.87
N SER A 101 25.60 -11.37 25.32
CA SER A 101 24.97 -12.66 25.00
C SER A 101 23.93 -13.08 26.04
N GLU A 102 23.71 -12.25 27.07
CA GLU A 102 22.73 -12.54 28.11
C GLU A 102 21.31 -12.63 27.51
N PRO A 103 20.55 -13.70 27.80
CA PRO A 103 19.23 -13.93 27.21
C PRO A 103 18.24 -12.77 27.40
N VAL A 104 18.39 -11.97 28.46
CA VAL A 104 17.53 -10.80 28.72
C VAL A 104 17.76 -9.67 27.72
N ILE A 105 19.00 -9.48 27.24
CA ILE A 105 19.34 -8.48 26.23
C ILE A 105 18.81 -8.92 24.86
N GLU A 106 19.02 -10.20 24.51
CA GLU A 106 18.47 -10.79 23.29
C GLU A 106 16.94 -10.69 23.27
N TYR A 107 16.30 -11.06 24.39
CA TYR A 107 14.86 -11.01 24.55
C TYR A 107 14.32 -9.58 24.41
N GLY A 108 14.96 -8.59 25.04
CA GLY A 108 14.60 -7.19 24.91
C GLY A 108 14.69 -6.69 23.47
N THR A 109 15.80 -6.99 22.79
CA THR A 109 16.01 -6.63 21.38
C THR A 109 14.94 -7.24 20.48
N ARG A 110 14.60 -8.52 20.71
CA ARG A 110 13.56 -9.22 19.94
C ARG A 110 12.17 -8.63 20.15
N ILE A 111 11.83 -8.24 21.39
CA ILE A 111 10.56 -7.55 21.66
C ILE A 111 10.49 -6.24 20.89
N VAL A 112 11.53 -5.40 20.98
CA VAL A 112 11.55 -4.10 20.29
C VAL A 112 11.36 -4.29 18.79
N SER A 113 12.08 -5.24 18.17
CA SER A 113 11.93 -5.53 16.74
C SER A 113 10.52 -5.98 16.34
N LEU A 114 9.90 -6.88 17.12
CA LEU A 114 8.52 -7.33 16.86
C LEU A 114 7.51 -6.19 17.01
N MET A 115 7.71 -5.32 18.01
CA MET A 115 6.83 -4.18 18.25
C MET A 115 7.01 -3.09 17.20
N ASP A 116 8.23 -2.83 16.73
CA ASP A 116 8.49 -1.88 15.65
C ASP A 116 7.82 -2.31 14.34
N GLU A 117 7.92 -3.60 13.96
CA GLU A 117 7.20 -4.14 12.78
C GLU A 117 5.67 -4.09 12.95
N THR A 118 5.17 -4.30 14.18
CA THR A 118 3.74 -4.15 14.49
C THR A 118 3.30 -2.70 14.33
N ILE A 119 4.03 -1.75 14.92
CA ILE A 119 3.78 -0.30 14.81
C ILE A 119 3.77 0.13 13.34
N LYS A 120 4.78 -0.27 12.58
CA LYS A 120 4.93 0.03 11.15
C LYS A 120 3.71 -0.47 10.36
N SER A 121 3.28 -1.69 10.64
CA SER A 121 2.10 -2.30 10.01
C SER A 121 0.81 -1.55 10.36
N VAL A 122 0.58 -1.21 11.64
CA VAL A 122 -0.57 -0.41 12.09
C VAL A 122 -0.59 0.97 11.44
N LEU A 123 0.55 1.66 11.43
CA LEU A 123 0.65 3.00 10.82
C LEU A 123 0.44 2.96 9.31
N THR A 124 0.95 1.93 8.64
CA THR A 124 0.71 1.71 7.21
C THR A 124 -0.78 1.49 6.94
N LEU A 125 -1.45 0.66 7.74
CA LEU A 125 -2.90 0.43 7.64
C LEU A 125 -3.71 1.71 7.92
N ALA A 126 -3.25 2.57 8.84
CA ALA A 126 -3.85 3.88 9.10
C ALA A 126 -3.55 4.94 8.00
N GLY A 127 -2.84 4.55 6.94
CA GLY A 127 -2.51 5.38 5.79
C GLY A 127 -1.34 6.33 6.04
N PHE A 128 -0.41 6.01 6.95
CA PHE A 128 0.84 6.76 7.09
C PHE A 128 1.96 6.17 6.24
N ARG A 129 2.85 7.04 5.75
CA ARG A 129 4.11 6.62 5.13
C ARG A 129 5.13 6.34 6.22
N THR A 130 5.50 5.08 6.36
CA THR A 130 6.55 4.64 7.27
C THR A 130 7.82 4.24 6.53
N ARG A 131 9.00 4.54 7.10
CA ARG A 131 10.30 4.01 6.70
C ARG A 131 11.03 3.50 7.94
N ASP A 132 12.01 2.62 7.76
CA ASP A 132 12.91 2.31 8.85
C ASP A 132 13.72 3.57 9.20
N ALA A 133 13.78 3.93 10.48
CA ALA A 133 14.55 5.09 10.91
C ALA A 133 16.05 4.90 10.63
N VAL A 134 16.54 3.65 10.63
CA VAL A 134 17.93 3.30 10.31
C VAL A 134 18.28 3.65 8.87
N GLU A 135 17.34 3.59 7.93
CA GLU A 135 17.58 3.99 6.52
C GLU A 135 17.84 5.50 6.36
N LEU A 136 17.39 6.31 7.33
CA LEU A 136 17.53 7.77 7.30
C LEU A 136 18.64 8.25 8.24
N ASN A 137 18.84 7.54 9.35
CA ASN A 137 19.83 7.83 10.36
C ASN A 137 20.27 6.53 11.04
N ASP A 138 21.51 6.09 10.80
CA ASP A 138 22.10 4.86 11.36
C ASP A 138 22.02 4.77 12.89
N LEU A 139 21.78 5.88 13.59
CA LEU A 139 21.72 5.97 15.04
C LEU A 139 20.30 6.03 15.62
N ALA A 140 19.27 6.16 14.78
CA ALA A 140 17.89 6.28 15.24
C ALA A 140 17.17 4.91 15.15
N PRO A 141 16.81 4.28 16.29
CA PRO A 141 15.97 3.09 16.27
C PRO A 141 14.51 3.46 15.95
N GLY A 142 13.78 2.53 15.32
CA GLY A 142 12.33 2.60 15.15
C GLY A 142 11.86 2.95 13.75
N THR A 143 10.66 3.53 13.67
CA THR A 143 9.94 3.83 12.43
C THR A 143 9.85 5.33 12.21
N TYR A 144 10.36 5.82 11.07
CA TYR A 144 10.16 7.19 10.62
C TYR A 144 8.79 7.35 9.95
N VAL A 145 8.05 8.40 10.30
CA VAL A 145 6.74 8.74 9.73
C VAL A 145 6.85 10.00 8.87
N ALA A 146 6.86 9.80 7.56
CA ALA A 146 6.98 10.84 6.53
C ALA A 146 5.67 11.63 6.28
N GLY A 147 4.64 11.41 7.10
CA GLY A 147 3.30 11.99 6.95
C GLY A 147 2.23 10.99 6.55
N ARG A 148 1.00 11.49 6.35
CA ARG A 148 -0.11 10.67 5.84
C ARG A 148 0.06 10.50 4.33
N GLN A 149 -0.16 9.30 3.82
CA GLN A 149 -0.36 9.09 2.39
C GLN A 149 -1.59 9.89 1.94
N SER A 150 -1.56 10.38 0.70
CA SER A 150 -2.80 10.88 0.09
C SER A 150 -3.77 9.70 0.01
N ARG A 151 -5.07 9.94 0.26
CA ARG A 151 -6.13 8.90 0.08
C ARG A 151 -6.03 8.22 -1.29
N GLN A 152 -5.65 9.00 -2.30
CA GLN A 152 -5.38 8.55 -3.66
C GLN A 152 -4.37 7.39 -3.73
N TRP A 153 -3.35 7.36 -2.85
CA TRP A 153 -2.39 6.27 -2.81
C TRP A 153 -3.02 4.92 -2.42
N PHE A 154 -3.94 4.90 -1.46
CA PHE A 154 -4.57 3.64 -1.04
C PHE A 154 -5.38 3.04 -2.19
N ILE A 155 -6.18 3.88 -2.86
CA ILE A 155 -6.96 3.50 -4.03
C ILE A 155 -6.05 3.04 -5.18
N GLU A 156 -5.00 3.80 -5.48
CA GLU A 156 -3.99 3.40 -6.45
C GLU A 156 -3.32 2.08 -6.08
N HIS A 157 -3.04 1.84 -4.81
CA HIS A 157 -2.42 0.62 -4.32
C HIS A 157 -3.33 -0.60 -4.52
N ILE A 158 -4.59 -0.54 -4.07
CA ILE A 158 -5.53 -1.66 -4.22
C ILE A 158 -5.85 -1.94 -5.69
N LEU A 159 -5.96 -0.89 -6.52
CA LEU A 159 -6.18 -1.05 -7.95
C LEU A 159 -4.95 -1.62 -8.65
N THR A 160 -3.74 -1.19 -8.26
CA THR A 160 -2.49 -1.75 -8.78
C THR A 160 -2.34 -3.22 -8.40
N GLU A 161 -2.61 -3.57 -7.13
CA GLU A 161 -2.63 -4.96 -6.65
C GLU A 161 -3.64 -5.79 -7.46
N GLY A 162 -4.85 -5.27 -7.67
CA GLY A 162 -5.89 -5.92 -8.47
C GLY A 162 -5.50 -6.12 -9.94
N VAL A 163 -4.95 -5.11 -10.61
CA VAL A 163 -4.54 -5.20 -12.02
C VAL A 163 -3.39 -6.19 -12.20
N LEU A 164 -2.32 -6.08 -11.40
CA LEU A 164 -1.21 -7.04 -11.42
C LEU A 164 -1.70 -8.46 -11.14
N GLY A 165 -2.59 -8.57 -10.16
CA GLY A 165 -3.21 -9.80 -9.74
C GLY A 165 -4.00 -10.51 -10.81
N LEU A 166 -4.91 -9.79 -11.46
CA LEU A 166 -5.73 -10.33 -12.55
C LEU A 166 -4.88 -10.76 -13.74
N ILE A 167 -3.91 -9.94 -14.16
CA ILE A 167 -3.02 -10.28 -15.27
C ILE A 167 -2.18 -11.53 -14.94
N ALA A 168 -1.65 -11.61 -13.72
CA ALA A 168 -0.89 -12.78 -13.27
C ALA A 168 -1.77 -14.03 -13.14
N ALA A 169 -3.02 -13.89 -12.70
CA ALA A 169 -3.98 -15.00 -12.64
C ALA A 169 -4.22 -15.57 -14.05
N ILE A 170 -4.54 -14.72 -15.03
CA ILE A 170 -4.69 -15.13 -16.43
C ILE A 170 -3.40 -15.81 -16.95
N ARG A 171 -2.22 -15.28 -16.60
CA ARG A 171 -0.91 -15.84 -16.99
C ARG A 171 -0.59 -17.18 -16.34
N SER A 172 -1.13 -17.48 -15.17
CA SER A 172 -0.82 -18.68 -14.42
C SER A 172 -1.86 -19.79 -14.55
N CYS A 173 -3.03 -19.52 -15.15
CA CYS A 173 -3.94 -20.57 -15.57
C CYS A 173 -3.27 -21.44 -16.63
N ASP A 174 -2.92 -22.66 -16.21
CA ASP A 174 -2.51 -23.73 -17.10
C ASP A 174 -3.79 -24.30 -17.74
N PRO A 175 -3.81 -24.60 -19.05
CA PRO A 175 -4.83 -25.48 -19.59
C PRO A 175 -4.66 -26.81 -18.86
N SER A 176 -5.63 -27.18 -18.03
CA SER A 176 -5.45 -28.33 -17.14
C SER A 176 -5.16 -29.56 -17.99
N GLY A 177 -4.02 -30.20 -17.72
CA GLY A 177 -3.58 -31.41 -18.42
C GLY A 177 -4.27 -32.67 -17.91
N ASP A 178 -5.44 -32.54 -17.28
CA ASP A 178 -6.15 -33.71 -16.78
C ASP A 178 -6.80 -34.43 -17.97
N ASP A 179 -6.45 -35.71 -18.10
CA ASP A 179 -6.69 -36.63 -19.22
C ASP A 179 -8.18 -36.96 -19.45
N SER A 180 -9.09 -36.11 -18.96
CA SER A 180 -10.55 -36.27 -19.01
C SER A 180 -11.17 -35.89 -20.35
N GLY A 181 -10.41 -35.30 -21.27
CA GLY A 181 -10.85 -35.03 -22.64
C GLY A 181 -11.72 -33.79 -22.82
N GLU A 182 -12.00 -33.04 -21.75
CA GLU A 182 -12.64 -31.73 -21.82
C GLU A 182 -11.58 -30.63 -21.64
N PRO A 183 -11.54 -29.60 -22.51
CA PRO A 183 -10.55 -28.53 -22.43
C PRO A 183 -10.87 -27.57 -21.27
N ALA A 184 -10.65 -28.01 -20.03
CA ALA A 184 -10.80 -27.17 -18.85
C ALA A 184 -9.60 -26.22 -18.74
N GLY A 185 -9.80 -24.94 -19.08
CA GLY A 185 -8.84 -23.86 -18.86
C GLY A 185 -8.86 -22.75 -19.91
N ILE A 186 -7.97 -21.78 -19.76
CA ILE A 186 -7.84 -20.66 -20.70
C ILE A 186 -7.05 -21.11 -21.93
N SER A 187 -7.62 -20.96 -23.12
CA SER A 187 -6.89 -21.25 -24.36
C SER A 187 -5.66 -20.36 -24.50
N ALA A 188 -4.58 -20.83 -25.15
CA ALA A 188 -3.37 -20.02 -25.31
C ALA A 188 -3.63 -18.69 -26.04
N GLU A 189 -4.54 -18.70 -27.03
CA GLU A 189 -4.99 -17.49 -27.73
C GLU A 189 -5.82 -16.59 -26.82
N GLY A 190 -6.75 -17.16 -26.05
CA GLY A 190 -7.54 -16.41 -25.07
C GLY A 190 -6.66 -15.73 -24.03
N LYS A 191 -5.68 -16.45 -23.49
CA LYS A 191 -4.68 -15.96 -22.54
C LYS A 191 -3.91 -14.76 -23.10
N ALA A 192 -3.42 -14.87 -24.34
CA ALA A 192 -2.72 -13.77 -25.01
C ALA A 192 -3.65 -12.57 -25.26
N ARG A 193 -4.90 -12.80 -25.67
CA ARG A 193 -5.90 -11.76 -25.92
C ARG A 193 -6.25 -10.98 -24.66
N LEU A 194 -6.56 -11.69 -23.56
CA LEU A 194 -6.96 -11.11 -22.28
C LEU A 194 -5.82 -10.33 -21.63
N THR A 195 -4.65 -10.97 -21.52
CA THR A 195 -3.44 -10.34 -20.97
C THR A 195 -3.05 -9.12 -21.81
N GLY A 196 -3.04 -9.25 -23.13
CA GLY A 196 -2.64 -8.18 -24.05
C GLY A 196 -3.60 -6.99 -24.06
N ARG A 197 -4.89 -7.17 -23.73
CA ARG A 197 -5.81 -6.04 -23.55
C ARG A 197 -5.54 -5.28 -22.25
N GLY A 198 -5.40 -6.00 -21.13
CA GLY A 198 -5.08 -5.37 -19.84
C GLY A 198 -3.81 -4.55 -19.88
N ILE A 199 -2.74 -5.14 -20.44
CA ILE A 199 -1.44 -4.48 -20.60
C ILE A 199 -1.55 -3.24 -21.46
N ARG A 200 -2.25 -3.31 -22.61
CA ARG A 200 -2.44 -2.14 -23.48
C ARG A 200 -3.18 -1.00 -22.79
N ILE A 201 -4.23 -1.29 -22.02
CA ILE A 201 -4.99 -0.23 -21.32
C ILE A 201 -4.13 0.45 -20.26
N VAL A 202 -3.35 -0.32 -19.49
CA VAL A 202 -2.41 0.25 -18.52
C VAL A 202 -1.33 1.06 -19.24
N GLN A 203 -0.71 0.53 -20.30
CA GLN A 203 0.28 1.25 -21.09
C GLN A 203 -0.29 2.55 -21.64
N ASP A 204 -1.41 2.50 -22.38
CA ASP A 204 -2.06 3.67 -22.97
C ASP A 204 -2.41 4.73 -21.92
N GLY A 205 -2.89 4.29 -20.75
CA GLY A 205 -3.18 5.18 -19.63
C GLY A 205 -1.91 5.79 -19.01
N LEU A 206 -0.87 4.99 -18.75
CA LEU A 206 0.43 5.47 -18.26
C LEU A 206 1.07 6.49 -19.21
N HIS A 207 0.83 6.39 -20.52
CA HIS A 207 1.31 7.36 -21.52
C HIS A 207 0.53 8.67 -21.53
N ARG A 208 -0.68 8.70 -20.95
CA ARG A 208 -1.47 9.93 -20.77
C ARG A 208 -1.13 10.67 -19.47
N LEU A 209 -0.37 10.04 -18.58
CA LEU A 209 0.11 10.67 -17.35
C LEU A 209 1.24 11.65 -17.64
N ALA A 210 1.46 12.58 -16.71
CA ALA A 210 2.67 13.38 -16.69
C ALA A 210 3.92 12.47 -16.54
N ASP A 211 5.05 12.91 -17.08
CA ASP A 211 6.30 12.13 -17.05
C ASP A 211 6.72 11.77 -15.62
N ASP A 212 6.52 12.68 -14.66
CA ASP A 212 6.81 12.46 -13.24
C ASP A 212 5.94 11.35 -12.65
N ASP A 213 4.62 11.38 -12.88
CA ASP A 213 3.69 10.34 -12.43
C ASP A 213 3.99 8.97 -13.04
N ARG A 214 4.40 8.95 -14.32
CA ARG A 214 4.81 7.71 -15.01
C ARG A 214 6.08 7.12 -14.39
N GLN A 215 7.07 7.96 -14.03
CA GLN A 215 8.30 7.49 -13.38
C GLN A 215 8.05 6.93 -11.98
N GLU A 216 7.07 7.46 -11.25
CA GLU A 216 6.69 6.95 -9.93
C GLU A 216 6.00 5.58 -9.97
N PHE A 217 5.35 5.22 -11.07
CA PHE A 217 4.59 3.97 -11.19
C PHE A 217 5.45 2.71 -11.24
N ALA A 218 6.57 2.75 -11.96
CA ALA A 218 7.41 1.56 -12.15
C ALA A 218 7.94 1.00 -10.81
N PRO A 219 8.46 1.82 -9.87
CA PRO A 219 8.80 1.35 -8.52
C PRO A 219 7.63 0.75 -7.74
N VAL A 220 6.42 1.30 -7.88
CA VAL A 220 5.21 0.81 -7.20
C VAL A 220 4.83 -0.57 -7.73
N PHE A 221 4.75 -0.74 -9.05
CA PHE A 221 4.47 -2.05 -9.66
C PHE A 221 5.50 -3.10 -9.24
N ARG A 222 6.80 -2.77 -9.28
CA ARG A 222 7.87 -3.71 -8.86
C ARG A 222 7.76 -4.10 -7.40
N ARG A 223 7.50 -3.15 -6.51
CA ARG A 223 7.35 -3.42 -5.07
C ARG A 223 6.15 -4.34 -4.81
N LEU A 224 5.01 -4.04 -5.43
CA LEU A 224 3.80 -4.85 -5.30
C LEU A 224 3.98 -6.24 -5.89
N ALA A 225 4.54 -6.36 -7.09
CA ALA A 225 4.88 -7.64 -7.69
C ALA A 225 5.81 -8.47 -6.80
N GLY A 226 6.84 -7.85 -6.22
CA GLY A 226 7.75 -8.51 -5.29
C GLY A 226 7.05 -8.97 -4.00
N ALA A 227 6.18 -8.13 -3.43
CA ALA A 227 5.38 -8.48 -2.26
C ALA A 227 4.42 -9.64 -2.56
N MET A 228 3.74 -9.60 -3.71
CA MET A 228 2.81 -10.65 -4.15
C MET A 228 3.53 -11.95 -4.53
N HIS A 229 4.77 -11.88 -5.03
CA HIS A 229 5.61 -13.04 -5.30
C HIS A 229 6.17 -13.69 -4.03
N SER A 230 6.25 -12.94 -2.92
CA SER A 230 6.74 -13.47 -1.65
C SER A 230 5.82 -14.59 -1.13
N GLN A 231 6.39 -15.51 -0.34
CA GLN A 231 5.73 -16.75 0.10
C GLN A 231 4.39 -16.52 0.83
N ASP A 232 4.12 -15.32 1.36
CA ASP A 232 2.91 -15.02 2.12
C ASP A 232 1.62 -15.17 1.30
N MET A 233 1.66 -14.92 -0.02
CA MET A 233 0.50 -15.13 -0.90
C MET A 233 0.28 -16.61 -1.22
N VAL A 234 1.37 -17.37 -1.41
CA VAL A 234 1.33 -18.82 -1.61
C VAL A 234 0.68 -19.52 -0.40
N TYR A 235 0.98 -19.06 0.83
CA TYR A 235 0.37 -19.60 2.06
C TYR A 235 -1.13 -19.34 2.18
N ARG A 236 -1.67 -18.31 1.51
CA ARG A 236 -3.11 -18.03 1.50
C ARG A 236 -3.87 -18.88 0.48
N GLY A 237 -3.24 -19.90 -0.10
CA GLY A 237 -3.83 -20.76 -1.14
C GLY A 237 -3.93 -20.07 -2.50
N PHE A 238 -3.30 -18.90 -2.63
CA PHE A 238 -3.36 -18.07 -3.81
C PHE A 238 -2.10 -18.34 -4.65
N TRP A 239 -2.31 -19.12 -5.72
CA TRP A 239 -1.43 -19.29 -6.89
C TRP A 239 -0.06 -19.94 -6.64
N LYS A 240 0.53 -20.50 -7.69
CA LYS A 240 1.98 -20.76 -7.72
C LYS A 240 2.66 -19.41 -7.99
N ALA A 241 3.68 -19.07 -7.21
CA ALA A 241 4.47 -17.86 -7.42
C ALA A 241 5.13 -17.89 -8.82
N ASP A 242 4.46 -17.31 -9.80
CA ASP A 242 4.94 -17.25 -11.18
C ASP A 242 5.95 -16.12 -11.30
N ARG A 243 7.07 -16.43 -11.97
CA ARG A 243 8.10 -15.46 -12.32
C ARG A 243 7.54 -14.37 -13.25
N SER A 244 6.49 -14.67 -14.01
CA SER A 244 5.81 -13.70 -14.88
C SER A 244 5.30 -12.47 -14.14
N LEU A 245 5.01 -12.58 -12.84
CA LEU A 245 4.61 -11.45 -12.00
C LEU A 245 5.76 -10.45 -11.78
N LEU A 246 7.01 -10.93 -11.69
CA LEU A 246 8.19 -10.07 -11.52
C LEU A 246 8.58 -9.35 -12.82
N GLU A 247 8.21 -9.90 -13.97
CA GLU A 247 8.49 -9.35 -15.30
C GLU A 247 7.40 -8.35 -15.75
N LEU A 248 6.18 -8.51 -15.24
CA LEU A 248 5.03 -7.69 -15.59
C LEU A 248 5.23 -6.17 -15.36
N PRO A 249 5.84 -5.69 -14.25
CA PRO A 249 6.11 -4.27 -14.07
C PRO A 249 6.92 -3.63 -15.21
N ASP A 250 7.94 -4.32 -15.71
CA ASP A 250 8.77 -3.79 -16.79
C ASP A 250 7.99 -3.79 -18.11
N GLU A 251 7.17 -4.81 -18.35
CA GLU A 251 6.28 -4.89 -19.51
C GLU A 251 5.21 -3.78 -19.52
N LEU A 252 4.57 -3.52 -18.37
CA LEU A 252 3.58 -2.44 -18.22
C LEU A 252 4.19 -1.05 -18.45
N CYS A 253 5.48 -0.88 -18.18
CA CYS A 253 6.20 0.37 -18.38
C CYS A 253 6.89 0.51 -19.74
N LEU A 254 6.73 -0.46 -20.66
CA LEU A 254 7.22 -0.33 -22.03
C LEU A 254 6.51 0.82 -22.76
N PRO A 255 7.22 1.51 -23.68
CA PRO A 255 6.60 2.55 -24.49
C PRO A 255 5.46 1.96 -25.33
N ALA A 256 4.34 2.69 -25.42
CA ALA A 256 3.23 2.31 -26.27
C ALA A 256 3.71 2.19 -27.72
N GLN A 257 3.23 1.17 -28.43
CA GLN A 257 3.65 0.92 -29.82
C GLN A 257 3.18 2.01 -30.79
N GLU A 258 2.18 2.81 -30.41
CA GLU A 258 1.70 3.96 -31.18
C GLU A 258 1.78 5.24 -30.34
N PRO A 259 2.30 6.35 -30.90
CA PRO A 259 2.36 7.63 -30.19
C PRO A 259 0.93 8.17 -29.96
N PRO A 260 0.62 8.67 -28.75
CA PRO A 260 -0.74 9.11 -28.42
C PRO A 260 -1.19 10.27 -29.32
N ALA A 261 -2.41 10.16 -29.83
CA ALA A 261 -3.05 11.21 -30.62
C ALA A 261 -3.45 12.38 -29.71
N VAL A 262 -2.64 13.45 -29.75
CA VAL A 262 -2.86 14.77 -29.13
C VAL A 262 -2.82 14.78 -27.59
N ALA A 263 -2.11 15.77 -27.04
CA ALA A 263 -2.04 16.00 -25.59
C ALA A 263 -3.41 16.41 -25.04
N GLY A 264 -4.18 15.41 -24.57
CA GLY A 264 -5.38 15.63 -23.76
C GLY A 264 -5.05 16.12 -22.36
N THR A 265 -6.08 16.49 -21.60
CA THR A 265 -5.97 16.75 -20.16
C THR A 265 -5.36 15.54 -19.44
N SER A 266 -4.41 15.81 -18.52
CA SER A 266 -3.79 14.78 -17.68
C SER A 266 -4.88 14.03 -16.90
N VAL A 267 -4.92 12.71 -17.06
CA VAL A 267 -5.87 11.83 -16.38
C VAL A 267 -5.24 11.41 -15.04
N PRO A 268 -5.99 11.37 -13.92
CA PRO A 268 -5.43 10.88 -12.65
C PRO A 268 -5.07 9.39 -12.73
N ARG A 269 -3.99 9.02 -12.02
CA ARG A 269 -3.47 7.65 -11.92
C ARG A 269 -4.52 6.61 -11.51
N SER A 270 -5.32 6.96 -10.50
CA SER A 270 -6.40 6.12 -9.98
C SER A 270 -7.46 5.80 -11.04
N GLN A 271 -7.78 6.74 -11.94
CA GLN A 271 -8.72 6.52 -13.03
C GLN A 271 -8.16 5.58 -14.09
N VAL A 272 -6.88 5.73 -14.45
CA VAL A 272 -6.18 4.80 -15.36
C VAL A 272 -6.23 3.37 -14.81
N LEU A 273 -5.89 3.19 -13.53
CA LEU A 273 -5.89 1.87 -12.89
C LEU A 273 -7.30 1.29 -12.74
N ALA A 274 -8.31 2.12 -12.44
CA ALA A 274 -9.70 1.68 -12.34
C ALA A 274 -10.21 1.20 -13.70
N ALA A 275 -9.92 1.93 -14.78
CA ALA A 275 -10.25 1.52 -16.14
C ALA A 275 -9.55 0.21 -16.53
N ALA A 276 -8.27 0.06 -16.21
CA ALA A 276 -7.53 -1.18 -16.44
C ALA A 276 -8.13 -2.36 -15.66
N TYR A 277 -8.44 -2.18 -14.36
CA TYR A 277 -9.05 -3.21 -13.52
C TYR A 277 -10.39 -3.67 -14.13
N MET A 278 -11.29 -2.73 -14.43
CA MET A 278 -12.60 -3.01 -15.00
C MET A 278 -12.52 -3.68 -16.37
N ALA A 279 -11.58 -3.25 -17.21
CA ALA A 279 -11.44 -3.83 -18.54
C ALA A 279 -10.87 -5.25 -18.51
N VAL A 280 -9.91 -5.54 -17.63
CA VAL A 280 -9.39 -6.90 -17.46
C VAL A 280 -10.47 -7.81 -16.88
N LEU A 281 -11.09 -7.40 -15.78
CA LEU A 281 -12.12 -8.18 -15.11
C LEU A 281 -13.31 -8.46 -16.04
N GLY A 282 -13.83 -7.43 -16.71
CA GLY A 282 -14.91 -7.59 -17.69
C GLY A 282 -14.51 -8.42 -18.90
N SER A 283 -13.22 -8.49 -19.25
CA SER A 283 -12.79 -9.33 -20.38
C SER A 283 -12.80 -10.81 -20.02
N ILE A 284 -12.59 -11.14 -18.75
CA ILE A 284 -12.71 -12.49 -18.23
C ILE A 284 -14.20 -12.87 -18.19
N GLU A 285 -15.04 -12.02 -17.61
CA GLU A 285 -16.49 -12.26 -17.45
C GLU A 285 -17.27 -12.33 -18.77
N LEU A 286 -16.83 -11.60 -19.79
CA LEU A 286 -17.47 -11.58 -21.11
C LEU A 286 -16.75 -12.47 -22.13
N ALA A 287 -15.73 -13.23 -21.71
CA ALA A 287 -15.09 -14.20 -22.57
C ALA A 287 -16.09 -15.30 -22.95
N ASP A 288 -16.00 -15.82 -24.16
CA ASP A 288 -16.70 -17.05 -24.51
C ASP A 288 -16.01 -18.26 -23.88
N GLU A 289 -16.76 -19.34 -23.68
CA GLU A 289 -16.31 -20.60 -23.07
C GLU A 289 -15.09 -21.22 -23.79
N ASN A 290 -14.86 -20.94 -25.09
CA ASN A 290 -13.67 -21.42 -25.81
C ASN A 290 -12.42 -20.57 -25.53
N THR A 291 -12.60 -19.35 -25.01
CA THR A 291 -11.54 -18.44 -24.59
C THR A 291 -11.16 -18.72 -23.14
N VAL A 292 -12.14 -18.70 -22.24
CA VAL A 292 -12.00 -18.93 -20.80
C VAL A 292 -13.12 -19.86 -20.38
N ASP A 293 -12.77 -20.99 -19.80
CA ASP A 293 -13.73 -21.87 -19.14
C ASP A 293 -14.46 -21.13 -18.00
N ASP A 294 -15.78 -21.29 -17.91
CA ASP A 294 -16.63 -20.54 -16.98
C ASP A 294 -16.19 -20.72 -15.52
N ASP A 295 -15.73 -21.91 -15.12
CA ASP A 295 -15.28 -22.16 -13.75
C ASP A 295 -13.98 -21.41 -13.45
N GLU A 296 -13.05 -21.35 -14.40
CA GLU A 296 -11.82 -20.55 -14.26
C GLU A 296 -12.10 -19.05 -14.32
N ALA A 297 -13.07 -18.59 -15.13
CA ALA A 297 -13.50 -17.20 -15.14
C ALA A 297 -13.98 -16.76 -13.75
N VAL A 298 -14.96 -17.50 -13.18
CA VAL A 298 -15.55 -17.25 -11.86
C VAL A 298 -14.48 -17.28 -10.77
N LYS A 299 -13.61 -18.30 -10.78
CA LYS A 299 -12.55 -18.43 -9.77
C LYS A 299 -11.58 -17.25 -9.77
N ILE A 300 -11.19 -16.74 -10.94
CA ILE A 300 -10.30 -15.58 -11.04
C ILE A 300 -11.03 -14.32 -10.56
N THR A 301 -12.27 -14.10 -11.03
CA THR A 301 -13.00 -12.86 -10.76
C THR A 301 -13.46 -12.77 -9.31
N GLU A 302 -13.94 -13.86 -8.70
CA GLU A 302 -14.27 -13.93 -7.28
C GLU A 302 -13.04 -13.73 -6.39
N ALA A 303 -11.90 -14.32 -6.75
CA ALA A 303 -10.66 -14.18 -5.97
C ALA A 303 -10.22 -12.71 -5.87
N TRP A 304 -10.23 -12.00 -6.99
CA TRP A 304 -9.76 -10.61 -7.05
C TRP A 304 -10.81 -9.60 -6.60
N THR A 305 -12.09 -9.87 -6.83
CA THR A 305 -13.20 -9.10 -6.24
C THR A 305 -13.19 -9.25 -4.72
N GLY A 306 -13.05 -10.47 -4.20
CA GLY A 306 -12.97 -10.72 -2.76
C GLY A 306 -11.72 -10.10 -2.13
N THR A 307 -10.59 -10.05 -2.84
CA THR A 307 -9.40 -9.32 -2.39
C THR A 307 -9.66 -7.82 -2.31
N LEU A 308 -10.27 -7.23 -3.34
CA LEU A 308 -10.67 -5.83 -3.35
C LEU A 308 -11.60 -5.50 -2.16
N LEU A 309 -12.65 -6.29 -1.95
CA LEU A 309 -13.61 -6.10 -0.85
C LEU A 309 -12.94 -6.19 0.52
N ARG A 310 -12.08 -7.19 0.75
CA ARG A 310 -11.33 -7.30 2.02
C ARG A 310 -10.44 -6.08 2.30
N ARG A 311 -9.86 -5.47 1.26
CA ARG A 311 -9.09 -4.23 1.41
C ARG A 311 -10.01 -3.06 1.76
N LEU A 312 -11.17 -2.97 1.11
CA LEU A 312 -12.14 -1.90 1.34
C LEU A 312 -12.85 -1.99 2.69
N ASP A 313 -12.99 -3.18 3.28
CA ASP A 313 -13.50 -3.34 4.64
C ASP A 313 -12.55 -2.76 5.70
N GLN A 314 -11.28 -2.56 5.34
CA GLN A 314 -10.27 -1.90 6.17
C GLN A 314 -10.13 -0.40 5.86
N ALA A 315 -10.84 0.08 4.83
CA ALA A 315 -10.72 1.45 4.34
C ALA A 315 -11.85 2.34 4.91
N PRO A 316 -11.60 3.66 5.06
CA PRO A 316 -12.66 4.63 5.31
C PRO A 316 -13.74 4.63 4.23
N ASP A 317 -14.98 4.93 4.60
CA ASP A 317 -16.12 4.97 3.68
C ASP A 317 -15.89 5.92 2.49
N GLU A 318 -15.13 6.99 2.67
CA GLU A 318 -14.84 7.92 1.57
C GLU A 318 -13.98 7.29 0.47
N ASP A 319 -13.07 6.37 0.82
CA ASP A 319 -12.24 5.67 -0.17
C ASP A 319 -13.09 4.66 -0.96
N ARG A 320 -14.09 4.05 -0.31
CA ARG A 320 -15.11 3.24 -0.96
C ARG A 320 -15.93 4.08 -1.95
N GLN A 321 -16.38 5.26 -1.55
CA GLN A 321 -17.13 6.17 -2.44
C GLN A 321 -16.31 6.66 -3.62
N GLU A 322 -15.04 6.98 -3.40
CA GLU A 322 -14.12 7.38 -4.46
C GLU A 322 -13.88 6.23 -5.45
N LEU A 323 -13.70 4.99 -4.97
CA LEU A 323 -13.57 3.85 -5.86
C LEU A 323 -14.84 3.62 -6.71
N ILE A 324 -16.03 3.74 -6.10
CA ILE A 324 -17.32 3.67 -6.83
C ILE A 324 -17.37 4.75 -7.90
N HIS A 325 -16.93 5.97 -7.59
CA HIS A 325 -16.87 7.06 -8.54
C HIS A 325 -15.95 6.71 -9.73
N LEU A 326 -14.73 6.25 -9.46
CA LEU A 326 -13.76 5.87 -10.48
C LEU A 326 -14.25 4.71 -11.38
N PHE A 327 -14.91 3.70 -10.80
CA PHE A 327 -15.50 2.61 -11.60
C PHE A 327 -16.63 3.11 -12.51
N ARG A 328 -17.47 4.02 -12.01
CA ARG A 328 -18.53 4.63 -12.83
C ARG A 328 -17.97 5.53 -13.92
N GLU A 329 -16.87 6.24 -13.67
CA GLU A 329 -16.17 7.00 -14.71
C GLU A 329 -15.55 6.10 -15.77
N ALA A 330 -14.85 5.04 -15.36
CA ALA A 330 -14.33 4.02 -16.27
C ALA A 330 -15.44 3.43 -17.17
N ALA A 331 -16.61 3.12 -16.59
CA ALA A 331 -17.76 2.64 -17.35
C ALA A 331 -18.30 3.66 -18.35
N ARG A 332 -18.24 4.97 -18.05
CA ARG A 332 -18.68 6.02 -18.99
C ARG A 332 -17.75 6.13 -20.18
N GLU A 333 -16.44 6.02 -19.94
CA GLU A 333 -15.38 6.11 -20.95
C GLU A 333 -15.25 4.83 -21.80
N GLU A 334 -15.77 3.70 -21.34
CA GLU A 334 -15.80 2.46 -22.11
C GLU A 334 -16.64 2.63 -23.39
N THR A 335 -16.05 2.17 -24.49
CA THR A 335 -16.58 2.29 -25.85
C THR A 335 -17.28 1.03 -26.31
N ASP A 336 -16.86 -0.14 -25.81
CA ASP A 336 -17.52 -1.40 -26.11
C ASP A 336 -18.84 -1.52 -25.30
N PRO A 337 -19.99 -1.74 -25.96
CA PRO A 337 -21.29 -1.75 -25.28
C PRO A 337 -21.42 -2.85 -24.21
N ALA A 338 -20.82 -4.03 -24.43
CA ALA A 338 -20.93 -5.14 -23.49
C ALA A 338 -20.08 -4.87 -22.24
N HIS A 339 -18.84 -4.39 -22.44
CA HIS A 339 -17.98 -3.97 -21.33
C HIS A 339 -18.56 -2.80 -20.56
N LYS A 340 -19.18 -1.84 -21.25
CA LYS A 340 -19.86 -0.71 -20.62
C LYS A 340 -21.02 -1.16 -19.74
N ALA A 341 -21.82 -2.12 -20.21
CA ALA A 341 -22.92 -2.68 -19.44
C ALA A 341 -22.41 -3.40 -18.18
N PHE A 342 -21.40 -4.26 -18.32
CA PHE A 342 -20.72 -4.90 -17.20
C PHE A 342 -20.19 -3.85 -16.20
N ALA A 343 -19.39 -2.89 -16.67
CA ALA A 343 -18.74 -1.93 -15.80
C ALA A 343 -19.71 -1.00 -15.07
N SER A 344 -20.87 -0.70 -15.69
CA SER A 344 -21.90 0.15 -15.09
C SER A 344 -22.65 -0.52 -13.94
N GLY A 345 -22.79 -1.86 -13.96
CA GLY A 345 -23.47 -2.62 -12.90
C GLY A 345 -22.53 -3.27 -11.89
N PHE A 346 -21.22 -3.22 -12.14
CA PHE A 346 -20.22 -3.89 -11.30
C PHE A 346 -20.23 -3.40 -9.84
N PRO A 347 -20.20 -2.09 -9.52
CA PRO A 347 -20.18 -1.64 -8.13
C PRO A 347 -21.36 -2.17 -7.30
N GLU A 348 -22.55 -2.24 -7.90
CA GLU A 348 -23.75 -2.81 -7.30
C GLU A 348 -23.63 -4.33 -7.15
N ALA A 349 -23.18 -5.04 -8.20
CA ALA A 349 -23.05 -6.50 -8.20
C ALA A 349 -22.10 -7.04 -7.11
N ILE A 350 -21.08 -6.28 -6.75
CA ILE A 350 -20.11 -6.66 -5.71
C ILE A 350 -20.42 -6.04 -4.34
N GLY A 351 -21.58 -5.38 -4.19
CA GLY A 351 -22.04 -4.82 -2.90
C GLY A 351 -21.29 -3.59 -2.44
N LEU A 352 -20.68 -2.80 -3.34
CA LEU A 352 -20.08 -1.51 -2.97
C LEU A 352 -21.13 -0.43 -2.75
N VAL A 353 -22.25 -0.54 -3.45
CA VAL A 353 -23.40 0.36 -3.34
C VAL A 353 -24.49 -0.42 -2.61
N GLU A 354 -25.04 0.15 -1.54
CA GLU A 354 -26.24 -0.43 -0.92
C GLU A 354 -27.32 -0.52 -2.00
N GLU A 355 -27.94 -1.70 -2.16
CA GLU A 355 -29.15 -1.83 -2.96
C GLU A 355 -30.18 -0.89 -2.33
N GLY A 356 -30.30 0.31 -2.89
CA GLY A 356 -31.26 1.29 -2.41
C GLY A 356 -32.62 0.59 -2.38
N GLU A 357 -33.28 0.62 -1.22
CA GLU A 357 -34.63 0.12 -1.01
C GLU A 357 -35.50 0.48 -2.21
N GLY A 358 -35.64 -0.49 -3.11
CA GLY A 358 -36.33 -0.33 -4.36
C GLY A 358 -37.82 -0.31 -4.09
N ALA A 359 -38.40 0.89 -4.14
CA ALA A 359 -39.72 1.15 -4.68
C ALA A 359 -40.92 0.43 -4.03
N THR A 360 -41.41 0.97 -2.92
CA THR A 360 -42.86 1.11 -2.70
C THR A 360 -43.29 2.55 -2.93
N THR A 361 -43.50 2.90 -4.19
CA THR A 361 -44.50 3.90 -4.58
C THR A 361 -45.18 3.40 -5.84
N THR A 362 -46.39 2.87 -5.60
CA THR A 362 -47.49 2.62 -6.53
C THR A 362 -47.84 3.82 -7.41
#